data_AF-A0AAW9I718-F1
#
_entry.id   AF-A0AAW9I718-F1
#
_cell.length_a   1.000
_cell.length_b   1.000
_cell.length_c   1.000
_cell.angle_alpha   90.00
_cell.angle_beta   90.00
_cell.angle_gamma   90.00
#
_symmetry.space_group_name_H-M   'P 1'
#
loop_
_entity.id
_entity.type
_entity.pdbx_description
1 polymer ?
#
loop_
_entity_poly.entity_id
_entity_poly.type
_entity_poly.pdbx_seq_one_letter_code
_entity_poly.pdbx_strand_id
1 'polypeptide(L)'
;EKGLEPLSEWIWSQPKQADVMVEAAKYVNEEKGVASAEEAVQGAMDILAENIADDATVRSWVRRYSLDHGILTSEAKDTEVESVYENYYIYRELAKKMPPHRILAINRGERENILKVGLDVPS
;
A
#
# COMPACT_ATOMS: atom_id res chain seq x y z
N GLU A 1 0.24 18.70 16.96
CA GLU A 1 -0.78 17.83 16.33
C GLU A 1 -1.98 18.65 15.89
N LYS A 2 -2.68 18.24 14.82
CA LYS A 2 -3.82 18.97 14.24
C LYS A 2 -5.13 18.79 15.03
N GLY A 3 -5.18 17.85 15.99
CA GLY A 3 -6.36 17.60 16.84
C GLY A 3 -7.50 16.88 16.12
N LEU A 4 -7.19 16.06 15.11
CA LEU A 4 -8.17 15.34 14.28
C LEU A 4 -8.51 13.93 14.80
N GLU A 5 -7.90 13.51 15.90
CA GLU A 5 -8.15 12.19 16.50
C GLU A 5 -9.61 11.98 16.95
N PRO A 6 -10.30 12.96 17.55
CA PRO A 6 -11.73 12.77 17.85
C PRO A 6 -12.59 12.62 16.58
N LEU A 7 -12.19 13.24 15.46
CA LEU A 7 -12.87 13.07 14.17
C LEU A 7 -12.61 11.68 13.59
N SER A 8 -11.39 11.15 13.71
CA SER A 8 -11.07 9.79 13.25
C SER A 8 -11.84 8.73 14.04
N GLU A 9 -11.90 8.84 15.37
CA GLU A 9 -12.70 7.97 16.23
C GLU A 9 -14.20 8.04 15.88
N TRP A 10 -14.70 9.25 15.62
CA TRP A 10 -16.08 9.44 15.22
C TRP A 10 -16.40 8.78 13.87
N ILE A 11 -15.52 8.94 12.86
CA ILE A 11 -15.64 8.27 11.56
C ILE A 11 -15.62 6.75 11.75
N TRP A 12 -14.70 6.25 12.58
CA TRP A 12 -14.56 4.82 12.89
C TRP A 12 -15.83 4.21 13.50
N SER A 13 -16.56 4.98 14.32
CA SER A 13 -17.81 4.54 14.94
C SER A 13 -18.97 4.32 13.95
N GLN A 14 -18.83 4.75 12.69
CA GLN A 14 -19.82 4.61 11.61
C GLN A 14 -21.25 5.05 12.00
N PRO A 15 -21.44 6.33 12.37
CA PRO A 15 -22.76 6.85 12.73
C PRO A 15 -23.73 6.81 11.52
N LYS A 16 -24.89 6.17 11.69
CA LYS A 16 -25.81 5.83 10.58
C LYS A 16 -26.53 7.01 9.91
N GLN A 17 -26.61 8.17 10.58
CA GLN A 17 -27.42 9.31 10.14
C GLN A 17 -26.67 10.64 10.32
N ALA A 18 -25.36 10.62 10.09
CA ALA A 18 -24.55 11.83 10.19
C ALA A 18 -23.78 12.09 8.90
N ASP A 19 -23.64 13.37 8.58
CA ASP A 19 -22.84 13.84 7.46
C ASP A 19 -21.41 14.10 7.94
N VAL A 20 -20.45 13.37 7.36
CA VAL A 20 -19.03 13.46 7.69
C VAL A 20 -18.50 14.87 7.46
N MET A 21 -18.96 15.56 6.42
CA MET A 21 -18.50 16.92 6.11
C MET A 21 -18.99 17.93 7.14
N VAL A 22 -20.21 17.73 7.66
CA VAL A 22 -20.77 18.58 8.72
C VAL A 22 -20.00 18.38 10.03
N GLU A 23 -19.65 17.14 10.37
CA GLU A 23 -18.83 16.88 11.55
C GLU A 23 -17.41 17.44 11.39
N ALA A 24 -16.79 17.20 10.24
CA ALA A 24 -15.43 17.63 9.93
C ALA A 24 -15.26 19.16 9.92
N ALA A 25 -16.30 19.92 9.54
CA ALA A 25 -16.29 21.37 9.59
C ALA A 25 -16.00 21.94 10.99
N LYS A 26 -16.30 21.19 12.06
CA LYS A 26 -16.00 21.58 13.45
C LYS A 26 -14.50 21.55 13.78
N TYR A 27 -13.70 20.89 12.94
CA TYR A 27 -12.27 20.68 13.14
C TYR A 27 -11.41 21.57 12.23
N VAL A 28 -12.01 22.45 11.43
CA VAL A 28 -11.29 23.43 10.60
C VAL A 28 -10.57 24.43 11.51
N ASN A 29 -9.26 24.54 11.30
CA ASN A 29 -8.39 25.42 12.08
C ASN A 29 -7.13 25.74 11.27
N GLU A 30 -7.10 26.92 10.65
CA GLU A 30 -5.97 27.38 9.84
C GLU A 30 -4.66 27.48 10.64
N GLU A 31 -4.73 27.89 11.92
CA GLU A 31 -3.55 27.98 12.80
C GLU A 31 -2.90 26.61 13.05
N LYS A 32 -3.69 25.53 12.98
CA LYS A 32 -3.23 24.14 13.06
C LYS A 32 -3.00 23.51 11.69
N GLY A 33 -3.12 24.27 10.60
CA GLY A 33 -2.92 23.79 9.23
C GLY A 33 -4.02 22.86 8.74
N VAL A 34 -5.28 23.12 9.12
CA VAL A 34 -6.48 22.48 8.58
C VAL A 34 -7.36 23.57 7.98
N ALA A 35 -7.24 23.79 6.67
CA ALA A 35 -7.89 24.90 5.98
C ALA A 35 -9.34 24.61 5.58
N SER A 36 -9.74 23.33 5.53
CA SER A 36 -11.09 22.95 5.11
C SER A 36 -11.59 21.68 5.78
N ALA A 37 -12.90 21.42 5.65
CA ALA A 37 -13.51 20.19 6.15
C ALA A 37 -12.94 18.96 5.41
N GLU A 38 -12.64 19.09 4.12
CA GLU A 38 -12.00 18.05 3.31
C GLU A 38 -10.60 17.72 3.85
N GLU A 39 -9.80 18.73 4.21
CA GLU A 39 -8.50 18.51 4.84
C GLU A 39 -8.62 17.86 6.21
N ALA A 40 -9.66 18.20 6.99
CA ALA A 40 -9.94 17.56 8.26
C ALA A 40 -10.30 16.07 8.08
N VAL A 41 -11.13 15.75 7.08
CA VAL A 41 -11.47 14.37 6.72
C VAL A 41 -10.23 13.62 6.26
N GLN A 42 -9.42 14.19 5.37
CA GLN A 42 -8.19 13.56 4.89
C GLN A 42 -7.23 13.28 6.05
N GLY A 43 -7.01 14.25 6.95
CA GLY A 43 -6.16 14.03 8.12
C GLY A 43 -6.72 12.98 9.09
N ALA A 44 -8.05 12.90 9.26
CA ALA A 44 -8.67 11.83 10.03
C ALA A 44 -8.53 10.45 9.35
N MET A 45 -8.62 10.39 8.02
CA MET A 45 -8.37 9.19 7.24
C MET A 45 -6.91 8.74 7.33
N ASP A 46 -5.97 9.67 7.34
CA ASP A 46 -4.55 9.36 7.49
C ASP A 46 -4.27 8.72 8.87
N ILE A 47 -4.88 9.26 9.94
CA ILE A 47 -4.81 8.66 11.29
C ILE A 47 -5.40 7.24 11.29
N LEU A 48 -6.56 7.03 10.65
CA LEU A 48 -7.15 5.69 10.56
C LEU A 48 -6.26 4.73 9.75
N ALA A 49 -5.68 5.21 8.64
CA ALA A 49 -4.78 4.43 7.82
C ALA A 49 -3.53 4.02 8.60
N GLU A 50 -2.95 4.93 9.38
CA GLU A 50 -1.83 4.64 10.29
C GLU A 50 -2.21 3.59 11.33
N ASN A 51 -3.34 3.79 12.03
CA ASN A 51 -3.83 2.84 13.04
C ASN A 51 -4.06 1.44 12.48
N ILE A 52 -4.66 1.33 11.29
CA ILE A 52 -4.89 0.04 10.62
C ILE A 52 -3.58 -0.57 10.13
N ALA A 53 -2.66 0.26 9.61
CA ALA A 53 -1.36 -0.19 9.12
C ALA A 53 -0.46 -0.70 10.25
N ASP A 54 -0.62 -0.18 11.47
CA ASP A 54 0.12 -0.61 12.65
C ASP A 54 -0.55 -1.73 13.45
N ASP A 55 -1.83 -2.02 13.21
CA ASP A 55 -2.52 -3.13 13.87
C ASP A 55 -1.84 -4.48 13.54
N ALA A 56 -1.33 -5.13 14.59
CA ALA A 56 -0.56 -6.37 14.45
C ALA A 56 -1.38 -7.52 13.84
N THR A 57 -2.69 -7.55 14.07
CA THR A 57 -3.60 -8.57 13.54
C THR A 57 -3.80 -8.37 12.04
N VAL A 58 -4.11 -7.14 11.63
CA VAL A 58 -4.24 -6.74 10.22
C VAL A 58 -2.94 -7.02 9.48
N ARG A 59 -1.79 -6.56 9.99
CA ARG A 59 -0.48 -6.80 9.39
C ARG A 59 -0.18 -8.29 9.23
N SER A 60 -0.48 -9.08 10.25
CA SER A 60 -0.27 -10.54 10.21
C SER A 60 -1.14 -11.20 9.15
N TRP A 61 -2.39 -10.77 9.03
CA TRP A 61 -3.32 -11.25 8.01
C TRP A 61 -2.86 -10.87 6.60
N VAL A 62 -2.55 -9.59 6.35
CA VAL A 62 -2.06 -9.11 5.04
C VAL A 62 -0.80 -9.86 4.64
N ARG A 63 0.18 -9.99 5.56
CA ARG A 63 1.43 -10.72 5.28
C ARG A 63 1.15 -12.17 4.89
N ARG A 64 0.28 -12.87 5.62
CA ARG A 64 -0.06 -14.27 5.30
C ARG A 64 -0.74 -14.38 3.95
N TYR A 65 -1.73 -13.52 3.70
CA TYR A 65 -2.47 -13.51 2.45
C TYR A 65 -1.55 -13.24 1.24
N SER A 66 -0.68 -12.23 1.34
CA SER A 66 0.31 -11.91 0.31
C SER A 66 1.34 -13.03 0.11
N LEU A 67 1.76 -13.73 1.16
CA LEU A 67 2.63 -14.90 1.02
C LEU A 67 1.95 -16.06 0.31
N ASP A 68 0.66 -16.26 0.55
CA ASP A 68 -0.09 -17.39 0.01
C ASP A 68 -0.55 -17.16 -1.44
N HIS A 69 -0.83 -15.91 -1.82
CA HIS A 69 -1.47 -15.56 -3.09
C HIS A 69 -0.65 -14.61 -3.97
N GLY A 70 0.46 -14.07 -3.46
CA GLY A 70 1.26 -13.08 -4.17
C GLY A 70 1.90 -13.64 -5.44
N ILE A 71 1.62 -13.00 -6.57
CA ILE A 71 2.23 -13.28 -7.86
C ILE A 71 3.42 -12.34 -8.02
N LEU A 72 4.63 -12.89 -8.04
CA LEU A 72 5.80 -12.12 -8.40
C LEU A 72 5.70 -11.78 -9.89
N THR A 73 5.92 -10.52 -10.21
CA THR A 73 5.98 -10.00 -11.56
C THR A 73 7.37 -9.45 -11.85
N SER A 74 7.84 -9.62 -13.07
CA SER A 74 9.09 -9.02 -13.53
C SER A 74 8.92 -8.54 -14.96
N GLU A 75 9.38 -7.31 -15.20
CA GLU A 75 9.42 -6.69 -16.51
C GLU A 75 10.81 -6.12 -16.81
N ALA A 76 11.24 -6.15 -18.07
CA ALA A 76 12.44 -5.43 -18.48
C ALA A 76 12.24 -3.92 -18.35
N LYS A 77 13.25 -3.20 -17.85
CA LYS A 77 13.26 -1.73 -17.90
C LYS A 77 13.51 -1.20 -19.31
N ASP A 78 14.28 -1.96 -20.10
CA ASP A 78 14.53 -1.72 -21.52
C ASP A 78 14.47 -3.07 -22.25
N THR A 79 13.51 -3.23 -23.15
CA THR A 79 13.27 -4.49 -23.88
C THR A 79 14.25 -4.73 -25.01
N GLU A 80 14.99 -3.70 -25.46
CA GLU A 80 15.92 -3.79 -26.58
C GLU A 80 17.32 -4.25 -26.15
N VAL A 81 17.61 -4.23 -24.84
CA VAL A 81 18.89 -4.67 -24.31
C VAL A 81 18.86 -6.18 -24.10
N GLU A 82 19.69 -6.93 -24.82
CA GLU A 82 19.89 -8.36 -24.57
C GLU A 82 20.60 -8.57 -23.23
N SER A 83 20.15 -9.57 -22.46
CA SER A 83 20.77 -9.91 -21.19
C SER A 83 20.53 -11.36 -20.79
N VAL A 84 21.28 -11.82 -19.80
CA VAL A 84 21.08 -13.14 -19.18
C VAL A 84 19.72 -13.28 -18.48
N TYR A 85 18.91 -12.21 -18.41
CA TYR A 85 17.62 -12.16 -17.74
C TYR A 85 16.42 -12.14 -18.70
N GLU A 86 16.60 -12.34 -19.99
CA GLU A 86 15.52 -12.31 -21.01
C GLU A 86 14.30 -13.16 -20.65
N ASN A 87 14.52 -14.33 -20.05
CA ASN A 87 13.44 -15.21 -19.56
C ASN A 87 12.54 -14.55 -18.50
N TYR A 88 12.95 -13.41 -17.94
CA TYR A 88 12.27 -12.65 -16.90
C TYR A 88 11.77 -11.27 -17.37
N TYR A 89 11.85 -10.96 -18.67
CA TYR A 89 11.41 -9.68 -19.23
C TYR A 89 9.89 -9.50 -19.25
N ILE A 90 9.15 -10.61 -19.31
CA ILE A 90 7.70 -10.65 -19.12
C ILE A 90 7.41 -11.92 -18.31
N TYR A 91 7.44 -11.80 -17.00
CA TYR A 91 7.38 -12.96 -16.12
C TYR A 91 6.38 -12.78 -15.00
N ARG A 92 5.62 -13.83 -14.74
CA ARG A 92 4.64 -13.90 -13.65
C ARG A 92 4.62 -15.32 -13.07
N GLU A 93 4.79 -15.45 -11.77
CA GLU A 93 4.67 -16.75 -11.07
C GLU A 93 4.22 -16.54 -9.62
N LEU A 94 3.50 -17.51 -9.06
CA LEU A 94 3.17 -17.51 -7.63
C LEU A 94 4.46 -17.57 -6.80
N ALA A 95 4.74 -16.51 -6.04
CA ALA A 95 6.00 -16.32 -5.32
C ALA A 95 6.30 -17.50 -4.38
N LYS A 96 5.26 -18.03 -3.73
CA LYS A 96 5.34 -19.19 -2.81
C LYS A 96 5.91 -20.46 -3.43
N LYS A 97 5.77 -20.64 -4.76
CA LYS A 97 6.18 -21.86 -5.48
C LYS A 97 7.49 -21.68 -6.26
N MET A 98 8.05 -20.48 -6.29
CA MET A 98 9.26 -20.18 -7.05
C MET A 98 10.47 -20.93 -6.50
N PRO A 99 11.25 -21.63 -7.34
CA PRO A 99 12.47 -22.26 -6.89
C PRO A 99 13.57 -21.21 -6.62
N PRO A 100 14.50 -21.45 -5.68
CA PRO A 100 15.49 -20.46 -5.24
C PRO A 100 16.33 -19.85 -6.36
N HIS A 101 16.70 -20.62 -7.38
CA HIS A 101 17.53 -20.14 -8.48
C HIS A 101 16.84 -19.05 -9.33
N ARG A 102 15.51 -19.09 -9.49
CA ARG A 102 14.77 -18.05 -10.21
C ARG A 102 14.66 -16.77 -9.40
N ILE A 103 14.40 -16.91 -8.11
CA ILE A 103 14.38 -15.78 -7.16
C ILE A 103 15.75 -15.07 -7.20
N LEU A 104 16.85 -15.82 -7.17
CA LEU A 104 18.19 -15.25 -7.23
C LEU A 104 18.48 -14.54 -8.56
N ALA A 105 18.04 -15.10 -9.70
CA ALA A 105 18.22 -14.47 -11.00
C ALA A 105 17.44 -13.15 -11.11
N ILE A 106 16.18 -13.15 -10.69
CA ILE A 106 15.31 -11.96 -10.72
C ILE A 106 15.84 -10.86 -9.80
N ASN A 107 16.19 -11.20 -8.54
CA ASN A 107 16.77 -10.23 -7.59
C ASN A 107 18.09 -9.64 -8.09
N ARG A 108 18.87 -10.40 -8.88
CA ARG A 108 20.10 -9.91 -9.48
C ARG A 108 19.81 -8.95 -10.63
N GLY A 109 18.91 -9.33 -11.54
CA GLY A 109 18.48 -8.46 -12.64
C GLY A 109 17.85 -7.15 -12.16
N GLU A 110 17.13 -7.17 -11.02
CA GLU A 110 16.63 -5.97 -10.37
C GLU A 110 17.77 -5.08 -9.84
N ARG A 111 18.72 -5.67 -9.11
CA ARG A 111 19.89 -4.94 -8.55
C ARG A 111 20.76 -4.32 -9.65
N GLU A 112 20.86 -4.99 -10.79
CA GLU A 112 21.58 -4.53 -11.97
C GLU A 112 20.76 -3.53 -12.81
N ASN A 113 19.56 -3.15 -12.37
CA ASN A 113 18.63 -2.24 -13.04
C ASN A 113 18.16 -2.70 -14.43
N ILE A 114 18.21 -4.00 -14.71
CA ILE A 114 17.71 -4.58 -15.97
C ILE A 114 16.23 -4.94 -15.84
N LEU A 115 15.84 -5.44 -14.67
CA LEU A 115 14.45 -5.81 -14.36
C LEU A 115 13.81 -4.80 -13.41
N LYS A 116 12.50 -4.63 -13.53
CA LYS A 116 11.63 -4.07 -12.51
C LYS A 116 10.77 -5.20 -11.96
N VAL A 117 10.79 -5.39 -10.65
CA VAL A 117 10.10 -6.49 -9.97
C VAL A 117 8.93 -5.95 -9.17
N GLY A 118 7.83 -6.69 -9.18
CA GLY A 118 6.62 -6.36 -8.44
C GLY A 118 6.04 -7.59 -7.75
N LEU A 119 5.07 -7.33 -6.88
CA LEU A 119 4.24 -8.37 -6.27
C LEU A 119 2.78 -7.97 -6.43
N ASP A 120 2.08 -8.68 -7.31
CA ASP A 120 0.64 -8.52 -7.50
C ASP A 120 -0.09 -9.45 -6.52
N VAL A 121 -0.87 -8.87 -5.62
CA VAL A 121 -1.71 -9.62 -4.69
C VAL A 121 -3.17 -9.48 -5.15
N PRO A 122 -3.86 -10.58 -5.48
CA PRO A 122 -5.26 -10.53 -5.90
C PRO A 122 -6.14 -9.88 -4.82
N SER A 123 -6.82 -8.80 -5.19
CA SER A 123 -7.80 -8.06 -4.37
C SER A 123 -9.21 -8.62 -4.49
#